data_AF-A0A953PY08-F1
#
_entry.id   AF-A0A953PY08-F1
#
_cell.length_a   1.000
_cell.length_b   1.000
_cell.length_c   1.000
_cell.angle_alpha   90.00
_cell.angle_beta   90.00
_cell.angle_gamma   90.00
#
_symmetry.space_group_name_H-M   'P 1'
#
loop_
_entity.id
_entity.type
_entity.pdbx_description
1 polymer ?
#
loop_
_entity_poly.entity_id
_entity_poly.type
_entity_poly.pdbx_seq_one_letter_code
_entity_poly.pdbx_strand_id
1 'polypeptide(L)'
;MSFSREALEFLRNLDWKGNVRELKNTLESALVMSRGEVLRPEDFDLTVREKGSAEQPDFLSTGDYREARKQFEIAFIKTKLREHGGNITRTAAAIGLHRQSLQEKLRELGIQAEKE
;
A
#
# COMPACT_ATOMS: atom_id res chain seq x y z
N MET A 1 -4.22 -12.62 25.89
CA MET A 1 -4.89 -11.44 25.31
C MET A 1 -6.12 -11.89 24.55
N SER A 2 -7.23 -11.21 24.78
CA SER A 2 -8.55 -11.51 24.20
C SER A 2 -9.11 -10.25 23.55
N PHE A 3 -10.07 -10.39 22.64
CA PHE A 3 -10.77 -9.24 22.05
C PHE A 3 -12.10 -9.03 22.76
N SER A 4 -12.47 -7.77 23.01
CA SER A 4 -13.84 -7.45 23.36
C SER A 4 -14.76 -7.71 22.17
N ARG A 5 -16.05 -7.92 22.43
CA ARG A 5 -17.02 -8.14 21.36
C ARG A 5 -17.13 -6.91 20.45
N GLU A 6 -17.09 -5.74 21.04
CA GLU A 6 -17.13 -4.44 20.39
C GLU A 6 -15.90 -4.23 19.51
N ALA A 7 -14.71 -4.66 19.97
CA ALA A 7 -13.49 -4.63 19.16
C ALA A 7 -13.60 -5.51 17.91
N LEU A 8 -14.18 -6.71 18.03
CA LEU A 8 -14.40 -7.59 16.87
C LEU A 8 -15.43 -7.02 15.90
N GLU A 9 -16.54 -6.48 16.40
CA GLU A 9 -17.55 -5.82 15.55
C GLU A 9 -16.96 -4.58 14.87
N PHE A 10 -16.16 -3.79 15.59
CA PHE A 10 -15.43 -2.65 15.05
C PHE A 10 -14.49 -3.08 13.92
N LEU A 11 -13.60 -4.06 14.15
CA LEU A 11 -12.70 -4.57 13.12
C LEU A 11 -13.43 -5.14 11.90
N ARG A 12 -14.60 -5.77 12.09
CA ARG A 12 -15.41 -6.30 10.97
C ARG A 12 -16.08 -5.22 10.13
N ASN A 13 -16.37 -4.05 10.71
CA ASN A 13 -17.03 -2.94 10.03
C ASN A 13 -16.05 -1.97 9.35
N LEU A 14 -14.74 -2.18 9.50
CA LEU A 14 -13.73 -1.36 8.84
C LEU A 14 -13.49 -1.84 7.41
N ASP A 15 -13.42 -0.89 6.47
CA ASP A 15 -13.03 -1.17 5.09
C ASP A 15 -11.52 -1.36 4.97
N TRP A 16 -11.04 -2.59 5.04
CA TRP A 16 -9.61 -2.94 4.96
C TRP A 16 -9.04 -2.77 3.55
N LYS A 17 -8.72 -1.53 3.16
CA LYS A 17 -8.16 -1.18 1.84
C LYS A 17 -6.78 -1.82 1.58
N GLY A 18 -6.01 -2.08 2.63
CA GLY A 18 -4.66 -2.69 2.58
C GLY A 18 -4.63 -4.18 2.93
N ASN A 19 -5.77 -4.87 2.90
CA ASN A 19 -5.89 -6.32 3.12
C ASN A 19 -5.33 -6.78 4.48
N VAL A 20 -4.92 -8.06 4.57
CA VAL A 20 -4.40 -8.71 5.78
C VAL A 20 -3.19 -7.99 6.40
N ARG A 21 -2.42 -7.25 5.60
CA ARG A 21 -1.28 -6.46 6.13
C ARG A 21 -1.75 -5.25 6.93
N GLU A 22 -2.78 -4.56 6.47
CA GLU A 22 -3.38 -3.45 7.22
C GLU A 22 -3.99 -3.95 8.53
N LEU A 23 -4.71 -5.07 8.48
CA LEU A 23 -5.23 -5.73 9.68
C LEU A 23 -4.09 -6.10 10.64
N LYS A 24 -3.02 -6.72 10.13
CA LYS A 24 -1.86 -7.10 10.94
C LYS A 24 -1.21 -5.88 11.61
N ASN A 25 -0.91 -4.83 10.86
CA ASN A 25 -0.29 -3.62 11.42
C ASN A 25 -1.20 -2.93 12.45
N THR A 26 -2.51 -2.93 12.19
CA THR A 26 -3.51 -2.38 13.11
C THR A 26 -3.57 -3.19 14.41
N LEU A 27 -3.50 -4.52 14.31
CA LEU A 27 -3.41 -5.41 15.47
C LEU A 27 -2.08 -5.22 16.23
N GLU A 28 -0.95 -5.11 15.53
CA GLU A 28 0.37 -4.87 16.14
C GLU A 28 0.42 -3.54 16.89
N SER A 29 -0.13 -2.46 16.32
CA SER A 29 -0.25 -1.16 16.98
C SER A 29 -1.14 -1.25 18.22
N ALA A 30 -2.29 -1.91 18.10
CA ALA A 30 -3.22 -2.08 19.22
C ALA A 30 -2.60 -2.90 20.37
N LEU A 31 -1.79 -3.91 20.07
CA LEU A 31 -1.05 -4.66 21.09
C LEU A 31 -0.06 -3.77 21.85
N VAL A 32 0.64 -2.86 21.16
CA VAL A 32 1.59 -1.91 21.78
C VAL A 32 0.87 -0.86 22.62
N MET A 33 -0.30 -0.40 22.18
CA MET A 33 -1.08 0.63 22.89
C MET A 33 -1.93 0.07 24.04
N SER A 34 -2.29 -1.22 23.96
CA SER A 34 -3.12 -1.86 24.98
C SER A 34 -2.42 -1.90 26.33
N ARG A 35 -3.17 -1.52 27.37
CA ARG A 35 -2.69 -1.53 28.77
C ARG A 35 -3.22 -2.70 29.59
N GLY A 36 -3.95 -3.63 28.97
CA GLY A 36 -4.61 -4.75 29.64
C GLY A 36 -4.74 -6.00 28.76
N GLU A 37 -5.33 -7.06 29.31
CA GLU A 37 -5.46 -8.34 28.59
C GLU A 37 -6.56 -8.36 27.53
N VAL A 38 -7.44 -7.36 27.49
CA VAL A 38 -8.59 -7.29 26.57
C VAL A 38 -8.46 -6.07 25.66
N LEU A 39 -8.38 -6.29 24.35
CA LEU A 39 -8.38 -5.23 23.34
C LEU A 39 -9.79 -4.64 23.14
N ARG A 40 -9.87 -3.31 23.17
CA ARG A 40 -11.09 -2.52 22.98
C ARG A 40 -10.99 -1.66 21.72
N PRO A 41 -12.12 -1.13 21.20
CA PRO A 41 -12.10 -0.22 20.05
C PRO A 41 -11.13 0.97 20.22
N GLU A 42 -10.98 1.48 21.45
CA GLU A 42 -10.10 2.61 21.76
C GLU A 42 -8.61 2.31 21.58
N ASP A 43 -8.21 1.03 21.62
CA ASP A 43 -6.81 0.63 21.47
C ASP A 43 -6.35 0.65 20.00
N PHE A 44 -7.27 0.77 19.04
CA PHE A 44 -6.96 0.78 17.62
C PHE A 44 -6.76 2.21 17.12
N ASP A 45 -5.50 2.61 16.95
CA ASP A 45 -5.16 3.90 16.36
C ASP A 45 -5.41 3.91 14.83
N LEU A 46 -6.54 4.50 14.43
CA LEU A 46 -6.91 4.65 13.03
C LEU A 46 -6.05 5.69 12.29
N THR A 47 -5.27 6.54 12.98
CA THR A 47 -4.38 7.50 12.29
C THR A 47 -3.21 6.80 11.57
N VAL A 48 -2.86 5.58 12.00
CA VAL A 48 -1.92 4.71 11.27
C VAL A 48 -2.49 4.31 9.91
N ARG A 49 -3.82 4.26 9.75
CA ARG A 49 -4.46 3.99 8.45
C ARG A 49 -4.31 5.16 7.48
N GLU A 50 -4.37 6.40 7.94
CA GLU A 50 -4.15 7.59 7.10
C GLU A 50 -2.69 7.75 6.68
N LYS A 51 -1.73 7.28 7.49
CA LYS A 51 -0.30 7.28 7.13
C LYS A 51 0.11 6.04 6.32
N GLY A 52 -0.57 4.91 6.55
CA GLY A 52 -0.41 3.66 5.82
C GLY A 52 -1.17 3.60 4.50
N SER A 53 -2.12 4.52 4.27
CA SER A 53 -2.82 4.73 3.00
C SER A 53 -1.96 5.43 1.96
N ALA A 54 -0.66 5.15 1.91
CA ALA A 54 0.06 5.22 0.66
C ALA A 54 -0.48 4.07 -0.21
N GLU A 55 -1.61 4.32 -0.87
CA GLU A 55 -2.28 3.51 -1.90
C GLU A 55 -1.40 2.34 -2.39
N GLN A 56 -1.39 1.22 -1.66
CA GLN A 56 -0.89 -0.03 -2.23
C GLN A 56 -2.05 -0.57 -3.03
N PRO A 57 -1.98 -0.59 -4.37
CA PRO A 57 -3.12 -1.02 -5.15
C PRO A 57 -3.34 -2.51 -4.87
N ASP A 58 -4.59 -2.87 -4.59
CA ASP A 58 -4.97 -4.26 -4.40
C ASP A 58 -5.12 -4.95 -5.76
N PHE A 59 -3.98 -5.36 -6.31
CA PHE A 59 -3.88 -6.04 -7.60
C PHE A 59 -4.63 -7.38 -7.64
N LEU A 60 -4.98 -7.96 -6.49
CA LEU A 60 -5.59 -9.28 -6.39
C LEU A 60 -7.13 -9.22 -6.29
N SER A 61 -7.71 -8.03 -6.06
CA SER A 61 -9.17 -7.86 -6.08
C SER A 61 -9.75 -7.71 -7.50
N THR A 62 -8.91 -7.35 -8.48
CA THR A 62 -9.32 -7.24 -9.89
C THR A 62 -9.50 -8.62 -10.51
N GLY A 63 -10.72 -8.92 -10.99
CA GLY A 63 -11.05 -10.18 -11.68
C GLY A 63 -10.40 -10.37 -13.05
N ASP A 64 -9.67 -9.38 -13.56
CA ASP A 64 -8.93 -9.45 -14.84
C ASP A 64 -7.41 -9.34 -14.58
N TYR A 65 -6.68 -10.35 -15.03
CA TYR A 65 -5.22 -10.42 -15.00
C TYR A 65 -4.54 -9.23 -15.69
N ARG A 66 -5.13 -8.70 -16.78
CA ARG A 66 -4.56 -7.54 -17.50
C ARG A 66 -4.58 -6.30 -16.64
N GLU A 67 -5.68 -6.06 -15.96
CA GLU A 67 -5.87 -4.90 -15.07
C GLU A 67 -4.97 -5.03 -13.84
N ALA A 68 -4.92 -6.22 -13.22
CA ALA A 68 -4.04 -6.53 -12.10
C ALA A 68 -2.56 -6.27 -12.44
N ARG A 69 -2.11 -6.77 -13.60
CA ARG A 69 -0.74 -6.54 -14.09
C ARG A 69 -0.47 -5.06 -14.33
N LYS A 70 -1.41 -4.33 -14.94
CA LYS A 70 -1.25 -2.90 -15.21
C LYS A 70 -1.09 -2.10 -13.93
N GLN A 71 -1.93 -2.36 -12.93
CA GLN A 71 -1.83 -1.70 -11.64
C GLN A 71 -0.51 -2.04 -10.94
N PHE A 72 -0.07 -3.30 -10.98
CA PHE A 72 1.23 -3.71 -10.44
C PHE A 72 2.38 -2.95 -11.10
N GLU A 73 2.39 -2.87 -12.43
CA GLU A 73 3.41 -2.12 -13.17
C GLU A 73 3.40 -0.64 -12.78
N ILE A 74 2.23 -0.02 -12.59
CA ILE A 74 2.11 1.37 -12.14
C ILE A 74 2.72 1.56 -10.76
N ALA A 75 2.34 0.75 -9.79
CA ALA A 75 2.83 0.86 -8.42
C ALA A 75 4.34 0.64 -8.33
N PHE A 76 4.84 -0.38 -9.04
CA PHE A 76 6.25 -0.72 -9.07
C PHE A 76 7.07 0.44 -9.64
N ILE A 77 6.67 0.97 -10.80
CA ILE A 77 7.40 2.06 -11.47
C ILE A 77 7.31 3.36 -10.66
N LYS A 78 6.15 3.71 -10.11
CA LYS A 78 6.00 4.90 -9.23
C LYS A 78 6.90 4.82 -8.00
N THR A 79 6.96 3.65 -7.35
CA THR A 79 7.79 3.45 -6.16
C THR A 79 9.27 3.62 -6.51
N LYS A 80 9.72 2.99 -7.59
CA LYS A 80 11.11 3.07 -8.04
C LYS A 80 11.50 4.47 -8.51
N LEU A 81 10.59 5.18 -9.19
CA LEU A 81 10.80 6.58 -9.54
C LEU A 81 10.97 7.46 -8.30
N ARG A 82 10.14 7.26 -7.26
CA ARG A 82 10.23 8.02 -6.01
C ARG A 82 11.56 7.75 -5.28
N GLU A 83 11.99 6.50 -5.20
CA GLU A 83 13.28 6.11 -4.61
C GLU A 83 14.48 6.79 -5.31
N HIS A 84 14.36 7.08 -6.61
CA HIS A 84 15.40 7.71 -7.40
C HIS A 84 15.13 9.19 -7.74
N GLY A 85 14.22 9.85 -7.02
CA GLY A 85 13.92 11.28 -7.17
C GLY A 85 13.43 11.68 -8.57
N GLY A 86 12.58 10.86 -9.19
CA GLY A 86 12.04 11.12 -10.53
C GLY A 86 13.03 10.90 -11.68
N ASN A 87 14.26 10.46 -11.38
CA ASN A 87 15.27 10.28 -12.42
C ASN A 87 15.02 8.99 -13.22
N ILE A 88 14.43 9.13 -14.40
CA ILE A 88 14.09 8.03 -15.32
C ILE A 88 15.34 7.21 -15.68
N THR A 89 16.48 7.84 -15.94
CA THR A 89 17.71 7.11 -16.34
C THR A 89 18.23 6.24 -15.21
N ARG A 90 18.29 6.79 -13.98
CA ARG A 90 18.70 6.02 -12.79
C ARG A 90 17.71 4.91 -12.47
N THR A 91 16.43 5.21 -12.55
CA THR A 91 15.35 4.23 -12.32
C THR A 91 15.42 3.08 -13.30
N ALA A 92 15.58 3.37 -14.60
CA ALA A 92 15.70 2.36 -15.65
C ALA A 92 16.91 1.44 -15.42
N ALA A 93 18.08 2.03 -15.11
CA ALA A 93 19.28 1.27 -14.78
C ALA A 93 19.09 0.38 -13.54
N ALA A 94 18.43 0.90 -12.49
CA ALA A 94 18.19 0.17 -11.25
C ALA A 94 17.23 -1.02 -11.40
N ILE A 95 16.25 -0.93 -12.30
CA ILE A 95 15.28 -2.00 -12.57
C ILE A 95 15.66 -2.88 -13.77
N GLY A 96 16.84 -2.67 -14.36
CA GLY A 96 17.35 -3.45 -15.49
C GLY A 96 16.63 -3.20 -16.83
N LEU A 97 15.96 -2.04 -16.98
CA LEU A 97 15.31 -1.65 -18.22
C LEU A 97 16.15 -0.62 -18.98
N HIS A 98 16.03 -0.62 -20.31
CA HIS A 98 16.55 0.49 -21.10
C HIS A 98 15.71 1.75 -20.86
N ARG A 99 16.35 2.92 -20.88
CA ARG A 99 15.68 4.21 -20.65
C ARG A 99 14.47 4.42 -21.58
N GLN A 100 14.62 4.11 -22.87
CA GLN A 100 13.52 4.25 -23.84
C GLN A 100 12.33 3.35 -23.50
N SER A 101 12.59 2.10 -23.12
CA SER A 101 11.55 1.15 -22.73
C SER A 101 10.80 1.62 -21.48
N LEU A 102 11.49 2.23 -20.52
CA LEU A 102 10.84 2.83 -19.36
C LEU A 102 9.98 4.05 -19.78
N GLN A 103 10.47 4.90 -20.69
CA GLN A 103 9.70 6.04 -21.19
C GLN A 103 8.44 5.65 -21.99
N GLU A 104 8.51 4.56 -22.76
CA GLU A 104 7.36 3.98 -23.45
C GLU A 104 6.34 3.45 -22.44
N LYS A 105 6.78 2.66 -21.45
CA LYS A 105 5.92 2.18 -20.36
C LYS A 105 5.27 3.31 -19.58
N LEU A 106 6.00 4.38 -19.28
CA LEU A 106 5.43 5.55 -18.58
C LEU A 106 4.31 6.22 -19.39
N ARG A 107 4.44 6.31 -20.72
CA ARG A 107 3.38 6.81 -21.60
C ARG A 107 2.18 5.86 -21.66
N GLU A 108 2.41 4.57 -21.84
CA GLU A 108 1.34 3.55 -21.89
C GLU A 108 0.54 3.49 -20.58
N LEU A 109 1.21 3.68 -19.45
CA LEU A 109 0.60 3.64 -18.12
C LEU A 109 0.08 5.00 -17.65
N GLY A 110 0.28 6.08 -18.42
CA GLY A 110 -0.18 7.43 -18.07
C GLY A 110 0.54 8.05 -16.87
N ILE A 111 1.79 7.63 -16.59
CA ILE A 111 2.57 8.13 -15.45
C ILE A 111 3.44 9.30 -15.93
N GLN A 112 3.19 10.49 -15.39
CA GLN A 112 4.08 11.63 -15.58
C GLN A 112 5.24 11.56 -14.58
N ALA A 113 6.46 11.52 -15.10
CA ALA A 113 7.63 11.71 -14.27
C ALA A 113 7.85 13.21 -14.09
N GLU A 114 7.41 13.76 -12.95
CA GLU A 114 7.81 15.12 -12.56
C GLU A 114 9.32 15.12 -12.31
N LYS A 115 10.01 16.02 -13.02
CA LYS A 115 11.36 16.42 -12.69
C LYS A 115 11.25 17.63 -11.79
N GLU A 116 11.66 17.50 -10.54
CA GLU A 116 12.15 18.66 -9.77
C GLU A 116 13.55 19.05 -10.25
#